data_AF-A0A6B8T1C7-F1
#
_entry.id   AF-A0A6B8T1C7-F1
#
_cell.length_a   1.000
_cell.length_b   1.000
_cell.length_c   1.000
_cell.angle_alpha   90.00
_cell.angle_beta   90.00
_cell.angle_gamma   90.00
#
_symmetry.space_group_name_H-M   'P 1'
#
loop_
_entity.id
_entity.type
_entity.pdbx_description
1 polymer ?
#
loop_
_entity_poly.entity_id
_entity_poly.type
_entity_poly.pdbx_seq_one_letter_code
_entity_poly.pdbx_strand_id
1 'polypeptide(L)'
;MVRKVFYILFFVSVLANTFSCQMINRSRYKNCNDIIITENIFSLIDTTQIYNIEDLTLKNRNHPFFCRFSCDGKIIFLFSENRKEYKHISKLSYRGFFYVKNKHLFMKIYFRHPQGGIRTKKILTAVRDGILYFRYEDECEKSIRLTPINAKYNQQ
;
A
#
# COMPACT_ATOMS: atom_id res chain seq x y z
N MET A 1 31.25 -8.34 -48.21
CA MET A 1 30.91 -9.29 -47.13
C MET A 1 30.87 -8.67 -45.72
N VAL A 2 31.37 -7.44 -45.51
CA VAL A 2 31.50 -6.79 -44.19
C VAL A 2 30.19 -6.18 -43.63
N ARG A 3 29.27 -5.74 -44.50
CA ARG A 3 28.00 -5.10 -44.05
C ARG A 3 27.06 -6.03 -43.28
N LYS A 4 26.98 -7.33 -43.62
CA LYS A 4 26.07 -8.28 -42.95
C LYS A 4 26.49 -8.60 -41.51
N VAL A 5 27.79 -8.60 -41.21
CA VAL A 5 28.33 -8.90 -39.88
C VAL A 5 28.01 -7.78 -38.87
N PHE A 6 28.05 -6.52 -39.33
CA PHE A 6 27.70 -5.36 -38.49
C PHE A 6 26.24 -5.36 -38.05
N TYR A 7 25.31 -5.73 -38.93
CA TYR A 7 23.88 -5.80 -38.57
C TYR A 7 23.61 -6.88 -37.53
N ILE A 8 24.28 -8.03 -37.60
CA ILE A 8 24.12 -9.12 -36.64
C ILE A 8 24.65 -8.71 -35.26
N LEU A 9 25.84 -8.09 -35.20
CA LEU A 9 26.42 -7.63 -33.93
C LEU A 9 25.59 -6.51 -33.28
N PHE A 10 25.01 -5.61 -34.07
CA PHE A 10 24.12 -4.55 -33.57
C PHE A 10 22.78 -5.11 -33.07
N PHE A 11 22.25 -6.15 -33.72
CA PHE A 11 21.02 -6.80 -33.26
C PHE A 11 21.21 -7.53 -31.93
N VAL A 12 22.34 -8.22 -31.75
CA VAL A 12 22.66 -8.94 -30.50
C VAL A 12 22.85 -7.97 -29.32
N SER A 13 23.45 -6.80 -29.53
CA SER A 13 23.62 -5.80 -28.46
C SER A 13 22.29 -5.14 -28.07
N VAL A 14 21.39 -4.88 -29.02
CA VAL A 14 20.04 -4.34 -28.75
C VAL A 14 19.16 -5.37 -28.03
N LEU A 15 19.25 -6.65 -28.40
CA LEU A 15 18.56 -7.75 -27.69
C LEU A 15 19.12 -7.91 -26.26
N ALA A 16 20.44 -7.90 -26.06
CA ALA A 16 21.02 -8.03 -24.72
C ALA A 16 20.61 -6.89 -23.76
N ASN A 17 20.50 -5.66 -24.28
CA ASN A 17 20.05 -4.50 -23.49
C ASN A 17 18.54 -4.52 -23.17
N THR A 18 17.71 -5.11 -24.05
CA THR A 18 16.27 -5.26 -23.77
C THR A 18 15.98 -6.37 -22.76
N PHE A 19 16.77 -7.45 -22.74
CA PHE A 19 16.67 -8.50 -21.72
C PHE A 19 17.15 -8.06 -20.34
N SER A 20 18.13 -7.16 -20.27
CA SER A 20 18.67 -6.67 -18.99
C SER A 20 17.64 -5.79 -18.23
N CYS A 21 16.77 -5.08 -18.94
CA CYS A 21 15.68 -4.31 -18.32
C CYS A 21 14.48 -5.17 -17.85
N GLN A 22 14.32 -6.40 -18.35
CA GLN A 22 13.24 -7.29 -17.87
C GLN A 22 13.58 -8.02 -16.56
N MET A 23 14.84 -8.00 -16.12
CA MET A 23 15.29 -8.74 -14.92
C MET A 23 15.30 -7.95 -13.61
N ILE A 24 14.96 -6.66 -13.61
CA ILE A 24 14.92 -5.82 -12.40
C ILE A 24 13.48 -5.38 -12.14
N ASN A 25 12.66 -6.28 -11.60
CA ASN A 25 11.52 -5.99 -10.71
C ASN A 25 10.65 -7.23 -10.46
N ARG A 26 11.26 -8.38 -10.14
CA ARG A 26 10.56 -9.32 -9.26
C ARG A 26 10.69 -8.74 -7.87
N SER A 27 9.67 -7.99 -7.39
CA SER A 27 9.59 -7.62 -5.99
C SER A 27 9.67 -8.93 -5.19
N ARG A 28 10.83 -9.16 -4.57
CA ARG A 28 11.03 -10.34 -3.73
C ARG A 28 10.23 -10.04 -2.48
N TYR A 29 9.09 -10.71 -2.34
CA TYR A 29 8.40 -10.81 -1.07
C TYR A 29 9.44 -11.22 -0.03
N LYS A 30 9.78 -10.29 0.87
CA LYS A 30 10.74 -10.55 1.94
C LYS A 30 9.97 -11.23 3.05
N ASN A 31 10.44 -12.42 3.43
CA ASN A 31 9.87 -13.13 4.56
C ASN A 31 10.27 -12.39 5.85
N CYS A 32 9.27 -11.94 6.59
CA CYS A 32 9.42 -11.22 7.84
C CYS A 32 8.45 -11.83 8.85
N ASN A 33 8.61 -11.53 10.14
CA ASN A 33 7.70 -12.02 11.19
C ASN A 33 6.37 -11.25 11.18
N ASP A 34 5.57 -11.47 10.15
CA ASP A 34 4.23 -10.91 10.03
C ASP A 34 3.21 -11.72 10.81
N ILE A 35 2.18 -11.02 11.30
CA ILE A 35 1.01 -11.68 11.85
C ILE A 35 0.37 -12.62 10.83
N ILE A 36 0.02 -13.81 11.30
CA ILE A 36 -0.73 -14.81 10.54
C ILE A 36 -2.21 -14.63 10.89
N ILE A 37 -3.03 -14.43 9.87
CA ILE A 37 -4.46 -14.28 9.99
C ILE A 37 -5.08 -15.67 10.06
N THR A 38 -5.43 -16.09 11.27
CA THR A 38 -6.14 -17.36 11.55
C THR A 38 -7.63 -17.16 11.79
N GLU A 39 -8.05 -15.93 12.07
CA GLU A 39 -9.43 -15.55 12.37
C GLU A 39 -10.07 -14.73 11.23
N ASN A 40 -11.36 -14.40 11.40
CA ASN A 40 -12.08 -13.52 10.49
C ASN A 40 -11.38 -12.15 10.42
N ILE A 41 -11.15 -11.63 9.22
CA ILE A 41 -10.50 -10.32 9.01
C ILE A 41 -11.22 -9.19 9.76
N PHE A 42 -12.54 -9.28 9.91
CA PHE A 42 -13.34 -8.29 10.62
C PHE A 42 -13.19 -8.34 12.16
N SER A 43 -12.52 -9.36 12.72
CA SER A 43 -12.08 -9.30 14.13
C SER A 43 -10.82 -8.45 14.31
N LEU A 44 -10.03 -8.28 13.24
CA LEU A 44 -8.77 -7.52 13.26
C LEU A 44 -8.92 -6.09 12.76
N ILE A 45 -9.83 -5.86 11.79
CA ILE A 45 -10.08 -4.55 11.20
C ILE A 45 -11.52 -4.14 11.50
N ASP A 46 -11.67 -3.05 12.25
CA ASP A 46 -12.98 -2.46 12.50
C ASP A 46 -13.39 -1.56 11.31
N THR A 47 -14.35 -2.04 10.52
CA THR A 47 -14.88 -1.31 9.35
C THR A 47 -15.75 -0.10 9.73
N THR A 48 -16.10 0.05 11.01
CA THR A 48 -16.86 1.20 11.51
C THR A 48 -15.95 2.39 11.85
N GLN A 49 -14.67 2.14 12.07
CA GLN A 49 -13.71 3.16 12.47
C GLN A 49 -13.07 3.87 11.28
N ILE A 50 -12.77 5.15 11.50
CA ILE A 50 -11.87 5.90 10.63
C ILE A 50 -10.47 5.81 11.24
N TYR A 51 -9.48 5.65 10.40
CA TYR A 51 -8.07 5.56 10.77
C TYR A 51 -7.30 6.76 10.23
N ASN A 52 -6.49 7.38 11.08
CA ASN A 52 -5.42 8.27 10.67
C ASN A 52 -4.31 7.48 9.99
N ILE A 53 -3.82 7.95 8.84
CA ILE A 53 -2.73 7.29 8.12
C ILE A 53 -1.42 8.02 8.42
N GLU A 54 -0.52 7.36 9.12
CA GLU A 54 0.83 7.85 9.38
C GLU A 54 1.83 7.06 8.52
N ASP A 55 2.60 7.77 7.71
CA ASP A 55 3.76 7.19 7.02
C ASP A 55 4.98 7.29 7.95
N LEU A 56 5.47 6.13 8.39
CA LEU A 56 6.59 6.05 9.32
C LEU A 56 7.95 6.26 8.63
N THR A 57 8.01 6.14 7.31
CA THR A 57 9.25 6.36 6.54
C THR A 57 9.52 7.84 6.29
N LEU A 58 8.47 8.66 6.28
CA LEU A 58 8.55 10.10 6.07
C LEU A 58 8.58 10.84 7.42
N LYS A 59 9.80 11.04 7.95
CA LYS A 59 10.00 11.91 9.12
C LYS A 59 9.49 13.33 8.77
N ASN A 60 8.47 13.81 9.50
CA ASN A 60 7.93 15.19 9.48
C ASN A 60 6.82 15.55 8.48
N ARG A 61 6.01 14.60 7.97
CA ARG A 61 4.78 14.97 7.24
C ARG A 61 3.54 14.43 7.94
N ASN A 62 2.86 15.32 8.67
CA ASN A 62 1.46 15.12 9.02
C ASN A 62 0.64 15.17 7.73
N HIS A 63 0.38 14.01 7.15
CA HIS A 63 -0.52 13.88 6.03
C HIS A 63 -1.96 13.90 6.56
N PRO A 64 -2.82 14.85 6.16
CA PRO A 64 -4.21 14.95 6.64
C PRO A 64 -5.12 13.90 5.97
N PHE A 65 -4.58 12.71 5.73
CA PHE A 65 -5.24 11.63 5.03
C PHE A 65 -5.71 10.58 6.04
N PHE A 66 -6.97 10.22 5.89
CA PHE A 66 -7.63 9.21 6.69
C PHE A 66 -8.14 8.11 5.78
N CYS A 67 -8.40 6.94 6.34
CA CYS A 67 -9.11 5.89 5.63
C CYS A 67 -10.16 5.21 6.48
N ARG A 68 -11.12 4.59 5.80
CA ARG A 68 -12.08 3.65 6.38
C ARG A 68 -12.07 2.37 5.57
N PHE A 69 -12.10 1.24 6.26
CA PHE A 69 -12.26 -0.07 5.64
C PHE A 69 -13.75 -0.37 5.45
N SER A 70 -14.09 -0.95 4.31
CA SER A 70 -15.44 -1.39 3.99
C SER A 70 -15.53 -2.91 4.02
N CYS A 71 -16.70 -3.45 4.38
CA CYS A 71 -16.94 -4.90 4.44
C CYS A 71 -16.75 -5.61 3.08
N ASP A 72 -16.82 -4.88 1.97
CA ASP A 72 -16.59 -5.39 0.62
C ASP A 72 -15.10 -5.42 0.21
N GLY A 73 -14.18 -5.20 1.16
CA GLY A 73 -12.73 -5.22 0.89
C GLY A 73 -12.17 -3.93 0.31
N LYS A 74 -12.97 -2.85 0.22
CA LYS A 74 -12.50 -1.54 -0.24
C LYS A 74 -11.92 -0.70 0.89
N ILE A 75 -10.94 0.13 0.55
CA ILE A 75 -10.40 1.18 1.42
C ILE A 75 -10.85 2.52 0.84
N ILE A 76 -11.62 3.25 1.63
CA ILE A 76 -12.14 4.57 1.30
C ILE A 76 -11.18 5.60 1.88
N PHE A 77 -10.59 6.44 1.04
CA PHE A 77 -9.69 7.51 1.46
C PHE A 77 -10.46 8.81 1.67
N LEU A 78 -10.15 9.48 2.77
CA LEU A 78 -10.80 10.69 3.23
C LEU A 78 -9.73 11.77 3.47
N PHE A 79 -10.11 13.03 3.26
CA PHE A 79 -9.32 14.17 3.71
C PHE A 79 -10.13 14.96 4.72
N SER A 80 -9.46 15.57 5.70
CA SER A 80 -10.12 16.50 6.62
C SER A 80 -10.04 17.92 6.06
N GLU A 81 -11.19 18.56 5.92
CA GLU A 81 -11.28 20.00 5.68
C GLU A 81 -11.57 20.67 7.04
N ASN A 82 -10.70 21.60 7.46
CA ASN A 82 -10.84 22.38 8.69
C ASN A 82 -11.04 21.56 10.00
N ARG A 83 -10.48 20.35 10.08
CA ARG A 83 -10.50 19.47 11.28
C ARG A 83 -11.89 19.06 11.78
N LYS A 84 -12.97 19.30 11.03
CA LYS A 84 -14.35 19.02 11.46
C LYS A 84 -15.14 18.14 10.49
N GLU A 85 -14.78 18.11 9.20
CA GLU A 85 -15.47 17.30 8.20
C GLU A 85 -14.51 16.37 7.44
N TYR A 86 -14.90 15.11 7.30
CA TYR A 86 -14.20 14.12 6.47
C TYR A 86 -14.87 14.02 5.11
N LYS A 87 -14.21 14.51 4.07
CA LYS A 87 -14.71 14.44 2.70
C LYS A 87 -14.02 13.32 1.93
N HIS A 88 -14.81 12.67 1.07
CA HIS A 88 -14.31 11.57 0.23
C HIS A 88 -13.35 12.12 -0.82
N ILE A 89 -12.13 11.58 -0.91
CA ILE A 89 -11.21 11.92 -1.99
C ILE A 89 -11.70 11.25 -3.27
N SER A 90 -11.81 11.99 -4.38
CA SER A 90 -12.30 11.44 -5.66
C SER A 90 -11.73 10.04 -5.96
N LYS A 91 -12.62 9.08 -6.27
CA LYS A 91 -12.26 7.69 -6.61
C LYS A 91 -11.29 7.58 -7.79
N LEU A 92 -11.14 8.65 -8.59
CA LEU A 92 -10.20 8.70 -9.71
C LEU A 92 -8.75 8.92 -9.25
N SER A 93 -8.55 9.55 -8.09
CA SER A 93 -7.23 9.92 -7.57
C SER A 93 -6.70 8.91 -6.56
N TYR A 94 -7.54 8.35 -5.69
CA TYR A 94 -7.15 7.33 -4.71
C TYR A 94 -8.09 6.13 -4.73
N ARG A 95 -7.50 4.93 -4.75
CA ARG A 95 -8.22 3.66 -4.64
C ARG A 95 -7.44 2.73 -3.74
N GLY A 96 -8.13 1.99 -2.89
CA GLY A 96 -7.48 0.96 -2.08
C GLY A 96 -8.37 -0.25 -1.89
N PHE A 97 -7.73 -1.39 -1.74
CA PHE A 97 -8.38 -2.66 -1.45
C PHE A 97 -7.54 -3.42 -0.44
N PHE A 98 -8.20 -4.21 0.40
CA PHE A 98 -7.53 -5.14 1.29
C PHE A 98 -8.10 -6.54 1.09
N TYR A 99 -7.25 -7.55 1.26
CA TYR A 99 -7.62 -8.95 1.12
C TYR A 99 -6.63 -9.84 1.84
N VAL A 100 -7.05 -11.04 2.22
CA VAL A 100 -6.15 -12.07 2.74
C VAL A 100 -5.70 -12.98 1.61
N LYS A 101 -4.40 -13.27 1.58
CA LYS A 101 -3.81 -14.29 0.71
C LYS A 101 -2.71 -15.00 1.49
N ASN A 102 -2.63 -16.32 1.40
CA ASN A 102 -1.63 -17.13 2.11
C ASN A 102 -1.57 -16.82 3.62
N LYS A 103 -2.73 -16.64 4.26
CA LYS A 103 -2.86 -16.26 5.68
C LYS A 103 -2.25 -14.89 6.06
N HIS A 104 -1.91 -14.04 5.11
CA HIS A 104 -1.48 -12.66 5.38
C HIS A 104 -2.48 -11.66 4.84
N LEU A 105 -2.68 -10.56 5.57
CA LEU A 105 -3.53 -9.46 5.12
C LEU A 105 -2.72 -8.47 4.29
N PHE A 106 -3.14 -8.28 3.05
CA PHE A 106 -2.54 -7.34 2.12
C PHE A 106 -3.40 -6.11 1.96
N MET A 107 -2.75 -4.95 1.96
CA MET A 107 -3.33 -3.68 1.59
C MET A 107 -2.71 -3.24 0.26
N LYS A 108 -3.55 -2.99 -0.74
CA LYS A 108 -3.14 -2.55 -2.07
C LYS A 108 -3.70 -1.16 -2.32
N ILE A 109 -2.82 -0.19 -2.53
CA ILE A 109 -3.17 1.21 -2.72
C ILE A 109 -2.75 1.63 -4.12
N TYR A 110 -3.62 2.37 -4.78
CA TYR A 110 -3.37 3.01 -6.06
C TYR A 110 -3.65 4.51 -5.93
N PHE A 111 -2.63 5.29 -6.27
CA PHE A 111 -2.71 6.74 -6.34
C PHE A 111 -2.46 7.18 -7.79
N ARG A 112 -3.32 8.04 -8.32
CA ARG A 112 -3.19 8.62 -9.65
C ARG A 112 -2.84 10.09 -9.54
N HIS A 113 -1.64 10.46 -9.96
CA HIS A 113 -1.20 11.84 -10.16
C HIS A 113 -1.27 12.20 -11.65
N PRO A 114 -1.45 13.48 -12.02
CA PRO A 114 -1.39 13.91 -13.44
C PRO A 114 -0.10 13.51 -14.15
N GLN A 115 1.00 13.42 -13.42
CA GLN A 115 2.33 13.07 -13.93
C GLN A 115 2.62 11.55 -13.90
N GLY A 116 1.70 10.72 -13.42
CA GLY A 116 1.89 9.28 -13.30
C GLY A 116 1.10 8.64 -12.15
N GLY A 117 0.93 7.32 -12.20
CA GLY A 117 0.27 6.56 -11.13
C GLY A 117 1.27 5.76 -10.31
N ILE A 118 1.05 5.70 -8.99
CA ILE A 118 1.82 4.85 -8.07
C ILE A 118 0.90 3.76 -7.56
N ARG A 119 1.38 2.53 -7.60
CA ARG A 119 0.71 1.37 -7.01
C ARG A 119 1.62 0.78 -5.94
N THR A 120 1.11 0.69 -4.72
CA THR A 120 1.82 0.07 -3.60
C THR A 120 1.05 -1.13 -3.09
N LYS A 121 1.80 -2.10 -2.57
CA LYS A 121 1.25 -3.25 -1.87
C LYS A 121 1.98 -3.37 -0.53
N LYS A 122 1.21 -3.54 0.53
CA LYS A 122 1.64 -3.53 1.92
C LYS A 122 1.06 -4.72 2.65
N ILE A 123 1.76 -5.20 3.67
CA ILE A 123 1.40 -6.39 4.44
C ILE A 123 1.16 -5.97 5.88
N LEU A 124 0.04 -6.41 6.47
CA LEU A 124 -0.20 -6.22 7.89
C LEU A 124 0.82 -7.05 8.66
N THR A 125 1.61 -6.37 9.49
CA THR A 125 2.70 -7.01 10.24
C THR A 125 2.38 -7.11 11.73
N ALA A 126 1.60 -6.17 12.28
CA ALA A 126 1.17 -6.21 13.67
C ALA A 126 -0.14 -5.46 13.90
N VAL A 127 -0.88 -5.86 14.94
CA VAL A 127 -2.03 -5.15 15.50
C VAL A 127 -1.78 -4.94 16.99
N ARG A 128 -1.97 -3.71 17.50
CA ARG A 128 -1.83 -3.38 18.93
C ARG A 128 -2.91 -2.40 19.32
N ASP A 129 -3.79 -2.77 20.25
CA ASP A 129 -4.87 -1.90 20.75
C ASP A 129 -5.72 -1.27 19.61
N GLY A 130 -6.02 -2.07 18.58
CA GLY A 130 -6.75 -1.61 17.37
C GLY A 130 -5.91 -0.79 16.38
N ILE A 131 -4.66 -0.45 16.70
CA ILE A 131 -3.70 0.20 15.79
C ILE A 131 -3.13 -0.85 14.84
N LEU A 132 -3.19 -0.57 13.54
CA LEU A 132 -2.71 -1.47 12.49
C LEU A 132 -1.36 -1.01 11.96
N TYR A 133 -0.40 -1.93 11.88
CA TYR A 133 0.93 -1.65 11.33
C TYR A 133 1.16 -2.43 10.05
N PHE A 134 1.61 -1.73 9.02
CA PHE A 134 1.85 -2.27 7.69
C PHE A 134 3.28 -2.02 7.23
N ARG A 135 3.85 -2.96 6.48
CA ARG A 135 5.17 -2.87 5.82
C ARG A 135 5.06 -2.99 4.31
N TYR A 136 6.06 -2.52 3.56
CA TYR A 136 6.18 -2.84 2.12
C TYR A 136 6.52 -4.33 1.92
N GLU A 137 6.27 -4.89 0.74
CA GLU A 137 6.50 -6.32 0.49
C GLU A 137 7.99 -6.72 0.52
N ASP A 138 8.86 -5.79 0.14
CA ASP A 138 10.30 -5.94 -0.01
C ASP A 138 11.10 -5.52 1.25
N GLU A 139 10.43 -4.94 2.25
CA GLU A 139 11.04 -4.45 3.49
C GLU A 139 10.42 -5.11 4.72
N CYS A 140 11.20 -5.32 5.79
CA CYS A 140 10.67 -5.81 7.08
C CYS A 140 10.30 -4.67 8.04
N GLU A 141 10.66 -3.43 7.73
CA GLU A 141 10.38 -2.29 8.58
C GLU A 141 8.92 -1.84 8.43
N LYS A 142 8.34 -1.33 9.51
CA LYS A 142 6.99 -0.78 9.50
C LYS A 142 6.99 0.49 8.69
N SER A 143 6.14 0.55 7.66
CA SER A 143 6.03 1.68 6.73
C SER A 143 4.82 2.57 7.04
N ILE A 144 3.71 1.98 7.48
CA ILE A 144 2.48 2.70 7.77
C ILE A 144 1.97 2.27 9.14
N ARG A 145 1.47 3.25 9.88
CA ARG A 145 0.64 3.07 11.06
C ARG A 145 -0.76 3.64 10.79
N LEU A 146 -1.78 2.83 11.05
CA LEU A 146 -3.17 3.24 11.00
C LEU A 146 -3.71 3.33 12.43
N THR A 147 -3.94 4.54 12.92
CA THR A 147 -4.43 4.79 14.28
C THR A 147 -5.92 5.11 14.21
N PRO A 148 -6.79 4.38 14.90
CA PRO A 148 -8.21 4.72 14.92
C PRO A 148 -8.44 6.09 15.57
N ILE A 149 -9.25 6.93 14.92
CA ILE A 149 -9.58 8.29 15.41
C ILE A 149 -10.96 8.37 16.07
N ASN A 150 -11.87 7.48 15.69
CA ASN A 150 -13.22 7.40 16.24
C ASN A 150 -13.31 6.30 17.29
N ALA A 151 -12.31 6.19 18.17
CA ALA A 151 -12.54 5.49 19.43
C ALA A 151 -13.69 6.23 20.12
N LYS A 152 -14.85 5.58 20.26
CA LYS A 152 -15.99 6.10 21.02
C LYS A 152 -15.55 6.39 22.45
N TYR A 153 -15.08 7.61 22.75
CA TYR A 153 -14.96 8.23 24.08
C TYR A 153 -14.68 9.73 23.83
N ASN A 154 -15.53 10.71 24.17
CA ASN A 154 -16.40 10.84 25.34
C ASN A 154 -17.82 11.33 24.95
N GLN A 155 -18.80 10.45 25.05
CA GLN A 155 -20.16 10.82 25.43
C GLN A 155 -20.48 10.03 26.71
N GLN A 156 -20.09 10.61 27.84
CA GLN A 156 -20.74 10.50 29.15
C GLN A 156 -20.24 11.66 30.00
#